data_AF-A0A355UG45-F1
#
_entry.id   AF-A0A355UG45-F1
#
_cell.length_a   1.000
_cell.length_b   1.000
_cell.length_c   1.000
_cell.angle_alpha   90.00
_cell.angle_beta   90.00
_cell.angle_gamma   90.00
#
_symmetry.space_group_name_H-M   'P 1'
#
loop_
_entity.id
_entity.type
_entity.pdbx_description
1 polymer ?
#
loop_
_entity_poly.entity_id
_entity_poly.type
_entity_poly.pdbx_seq_one_letter_code
_entity_poly.pdbx_strand_id
1 'polypeptide(L)'
;AQEIDRDKLDTEIKNYLRLVNEYGEVALTFKIKLVKKREELDLQRQDFDELNQLLKMNEKRHKYIETECKYCHSKLTQEQSLTRLGLNNNKFEIIVLRDKISKKIEKLEQEVKDIQCQQYTVEEKIDELNSRIQKSKQLLTIDEYIKARAKTVAVSEIENTVEKEKATRLEHDTKKKELQKEKRKLEKEKEDLKNQIKTTFDDFKNRIRITLGLTDSNELGFLEFKKIDGSGMDKNIKYLGYYLMYFSLIEKYGIYKIPFCMDSFIKNEISTDTANTLFQAIEKYFLSLEHQIFFSIVTDNVQYLESIKSYNIIQVEEHLLSSDKYEAIASQIMEVQ
;
A
#
# COMPACT_ATOMS: atom_id res chain seq x y z
N ALA A 1 42.73 -43.74 -31.33
CA ALA A 1 42.56 -44.49 -30.07
C ALA A 1 43.54 -43.92 -29.05
N GLN A 2 43.16 -43.10 -28.06
CA GLN A 2 41.81 -42.80 -27.55
C GLN A 2 41.15 -44.08 -26.93
N GLU A 3 40.90 -44.15 -25.61
CA GLU A 3 40.26 -45.28 -24.88
C GLU A 3 39.41 -44.75 -23.66
N ILE A 4 38.04 -44.84 -23.53
CA ILE A 4 37.03 -44.10 -22.63
C ILE A 4 36.24 -45.05 -21.73
N ASP A 5 36.04 -44.69 -20.46
CA ASP A 5 34.86 -44.00 -19.96
C ASP A 5 33.73 -44.88 -19.43
N ARG A 6 33.94 -46.19 -19.28
CA ARG A 6 32.82 -47.08 -18.96
C ARG A 6 32.07 -46.71 -17.69
N ASP A 7 32.72 -46.06 -16.72
CA ASP A 7 32.04 -45.55 -15.53
C ASP A 7 31.71 -44.06 -15.59
N LYS A 8 32.54 -43.16 -16.14
CA LYS A 8 32.16 -41.72 -16.21
C LYS A 8 31.00 -41.46 -17.14
N LEU A 9 30.85 -42.21 -18.23
CA LEU A 9 29.65 -42.04 -19.05
C LEU A 9 28.44 -42.73 -18.43
N ASP A 10 28.59 -43.86 -17.75
CA ASP A 10 27.47 -44.39 -16.96
C ASP A 10 27.07 -43.40 -15.83
N THR A 11 28.02 -42.57 -15.36
CA THR A 11 27.79 -41.45 -14.43
C THR A 11 27.20 -40.19 -15.10
N GLU A 12 27.64 -39.81 -16.31
CA GLU A 12 26.98 -38.75 -17.10
C GLU A 12 25.56 -39.16 -17.49
N ILE A 13 25.34 -40.43 -17.82
CA ILE A 13 24.02 -41.00 -18.09
C ILE A 13 23.18 -40.99 -16.81
N LYS A 14 23.73 -41.32 -15.63
CA LYS A 14 23.03 -41.15 -14.34
C LYS A 14 22.70 -39.67 -14.05
N ASN A 15 23.58 -38.73 -14.39
CA ASN A 15 23.31 -37.29 -14.23
C ASN A 15 22.30 -36.76 -15.25
N TYR A 16 22.33 -37.21 -16.51
CA TYR A 16 21.31 -36.88 -17.50
C TYR A 16 19.97 -37.54 -17.15
N LEU A 17 19.95 -38.75 -16.59
CA LEU A 17 18.75 -39.37 -16.01
C LEU A 17 18.23 -38.58 -14.80
N ARG A 18 19.12 -38.04 -13.95
CA ARG A 18 18.72 -37.15 -12.86
C ARG A 18 18.11 -35.85 -13.37
N LEU A 19 18.70 -35.24 -14.41
CA LEU A 19 18.15 -34.06 -15.10
C LEU A 19 16.81 -34.37 -15.79
N VAL A 20 16.67 -35.54 -16.42
CA VAL A 20 15.40 -36.01 -17.00
C VAL A 20 14.34 -36.26 -15.93
N ASN A 21 14.73 -36.73 -14.74
CA ASN A 21 13.83 -36.82 -13.58
C ASN A 21 13.45 -35.43 -13.04
N GLU A 22 14.40 -34.50 -12.90
CA GLU A 22 14.14 -33.11 -12.45
C GLU A 22 13.23 -32.36 -13.45
N TYR A 23 13.49 -32.45 -14.76
CA TYR A 23 12.59 -31.94 -15.79
C TYR A 23 11.26 -32.71 -15.86
N GLY A 24 11.26 -34.01 -15.52
CA GLY A 24 10.07 -34.86 -15.40
C GLY A 24 9.15 -34.42 -14.26
N GLU A 25 9.69 -34.10 -13.08
CA GLU A 25 8.95 -33.49 -11.97
C GLU A 25 8.37 -32.14 -12.38
N VAL A 26 9.16 -31.28 -13.04
CA VAL A 26 8.68 -30.00 -13.58
C VAL A 26 7.54 -30.22 -14.57
N ALA A 27 7.67 -31.16 -15.52
CA ALA A 27 6.62 -31.53 -16.47
C ALA A 27 5.37 -32.11 -15.80
N LEU A 28 5.51 -32.86 -14.69
CA LEU A 28 4.39 -33.30 -13.86
C LEU A 28 3.68 -32.12 -13.19
N THR A 29 4.42 -31.12 -12.67
CA THR A 29 3.76 -29.90 -12.13
C THR A 29 3.02 -29.10 -13.21
N PHE A 30 3.54 -29.05 -14.44
CA PHE A 30 2.80 -28.46 -15.57
C PHE A 30 1.55 -29.27 -15.90
N LYS A 31 1.64 -30.60 -16.01
CA LYS A 31 0.49 -31.49 -16.25
C LYS A 31 -0.60 -31.34 -15.17
N ILE A 32 -0.23 -31.24 -13.89
CA ILE A 32 -1.18 -30.99 -12.78
C ILE A 32 -1.86 -29.62 -12.89
N LYS A 33 -1.13 -28.55 -13.25
CA LYS A 33 -1.71 -27.22 -13.51
C LYS A 33 -2.66 -27.24 -14.71
N LEU A 34 -2.28 -27.93 -15.77
CA LEU A 34 -3.03 -28.04 -17.02
C LEU A 34 -4.34 -28.82 -16.81
N VAL A 35 -4.33 -29.91 -16.03
CA VAL A 35 -5.54 -30.63 -15.61
C VAL A 35 -6.49 -29.70 -14.86
N LYS A 36 -6.02 -28.99 -13.81
CA LYS A 36 -6.86 -28.05 -13.05
C LYS A 36 -7.42 -26.91 -13.90
N LYS A 37 -6.65 -26.41 -14.87
CA LYS A 37 -7.11 -25.37 -15.81
C LYS A 37 -8.08 -25.89 -16.87
N ARG A 38 -8.04 -27.19 -17.20
CA ARG A 38 -9.09 -27.86 -17.99
C ARG A 38 -10.36 -28.07 -17.18
N GLU A 39 -10.26 -28.54 -15.93
CA GLU A 39 -11.40 -28.66 -15.01
C GLU A 39 -12.14 -27.32 -14.85
N GLU A 40 -11.41 -26.21 -14.62
CA GLU A 40 -11.97 -24.86 -14.55
C GLU A 40 -12.67 -24.42 -15.86
N LEU A 41 -12.07 -24.76 -17.00
CA LEU A 41 -12.57 -24.42 -18.34
C LEU A 41 -13.79 -25.25 -18.74
N ASP A 42 -13.81 -26.55 -18.42
CA ASP A 42 -14.93 -27.45 -18.69
C ASP A 42 -16.14 -27.11 -17.82
N LEU A 43 -15.94 -26.69 -16.56
CA LEU A 43 -16.98 -26.09 -15.73
C LEU A 43 -17.56 -24.81 -16.35
N GLN A 44 -16.73 -23.88 -16.82
CA GLN A 44 -17.24 -22.66 -17.50
C GLN A 44 -17.93 -22.97 -18.84
N ARG A 45 -17.56 -24.04 -19.53
CA ARG A 45 -18.30 -24.53 -20.72
C ARG A 45 -19.64 -25.15 -20.35
N GLN A 46 -19.74 -25.89 -19.25
CA GLN A 46 -21.02 -26.38 -18.73
C GLN A 46 -21.94 -25.21 -18.37
N ASP A 47 -21.47 -24.22 -17.61
CA ASP A 47 -22.24 -23.00 -17.29
C ASP A 47 -22.78 -22.33 -18.57
N PHE A 48 -21.93 -22.21 -19.61
CA PHE A 48 -22.29 -21.60 -20.89
C PHE A 48 -23.38 -22.39 -21.63
N ASP A 49 -23.31 -23.72 -21.64
CA ASP A 49 -24.33 -24.57 -22.27
C ASP A 49 -25.64 -24.62 -21.47
N GLU A 50 -25.59 -24.56 -20.13
CA GLU A 50 -26.78 -24.40 -19.29
C GLU A 50 -27.47 -23.05 -19.58
N LEU A 51 -26.72 -21.94 -19.67
CA LEU A 51 -27.27 -20.64 -20.08
C LEU A 51 -27.87 -20.69 -21.50
N ASN A 52 -27.26 -21.41 -22.45
CA ASN A 52 -27.82 -21.62 -23.79
C ASN A 52 -29.10 -22.46 -23.77
N GLN A 53 -29.23 -23.43 -22.86
CA GLN A 53 -30.47 -24.18 -22.64
C GLN A 53 -31.56 -23.29 -22.02
N LEU A 54 -31.21 -22.47 -21.03
CA LEU A 54 -32.12 -21.48 -20.42
C LEU A 54 -32.63 -20.46 -21.45
N LEU A 55 -31.77 -19.97 -22.37
CA LEU A 55 -32.20 -19.14 -23.50
C LEU A 55 -33.21 -19.87 -24.39
N LYS A 56 -32.93 -21.12 -24.79
CA LYS A 56 -33.84 -21.94 -25.62
C LYS A 56 -35.18 -22.19 -24.91
N MET A 57 -35.20 -22.37 -23.59
CA MET A 57 -36.42 -22.53 -22.78
C MET A 57 -37.20 -21.22 -22.66
N ASN A 58 -36.50 -20.10 -22.42
CA ASN A 58 -37.09 -18.76 -22.35
C ASN A 58 -37.74 -18.38 -23.70
N GLU A 59 -37.04 -18.58 -24.82
CA GLU A 59 -37.61 -18.33 -26.15
C GLU A 59 -38.80 -19.23 -26.49
N LYS A 60 -38.80 -20.50 -26.07
CA LYS A 60 -39.98 -21.37 -26.20
C LYS A 60 -41.17 -20.82 -25.40
N ARG A 61 -40.96 -20.37 -24.16
CA ARG A 61 -42.01 -19.74 -23.33
C ARG A 61 -42.51 -18.43 -23.95
N HIS A 62 -41.63 -17.54 -24.41
CA HIS A 62 -42.03 -16.28 -25.07
C HIS A 62 -42.77 -16.54 -26.39
N LYS A 63 -42.42 -17.58 -27.16
CA LYS A 63 -43.15 -17.98 -28.38
C LYS A 63 -44.51 -18.62 -28.09
N TYR A 64 -44.67 -19.31 -26.97
CA TYR A 64 -45.95 -19.90 -26.56
C TYR A 64 -46.99 -18.85 -26.15
N ILE A 65 -46.54 -17.69 -25.62
CA ILE A 65 -47.42 -16.55 -25.31
C ILE A 65 -47.65 -15.73 -26.60
N GLU A 66 -48.44 -16.29 -27.52
CA GLU A 66 -48.83 -15.67 -28.79
C GLU A 66 -49.50 -14.30 -28.57
N THR A 67 -49.35 -13.37 -29.52
CA THR A 67 -49.90 -12.00 -29.42
C THR A 67 -51.42 -11.94 -29.48
N GLU A 68 -52.05 -12.99 -30.00
CA GLU A 68 -53.47 -13.05 -30.36
C GLU A 68 -53.94 -14.51 -30.29
N CYS A 69 -55.10 -14.78 -29.67
CA CYS A 69 -55.61 -16.14 -29.54
C CYS A 69 -56.26 -16.65 -30.85
N LYS A 70 -55.73 -17.75 -31.41
CA LYS A 70 -56.22 -18.38 -32.66
C LYS A 70 -57.72 -18.75 -32.69
N TYR A 71 -58.39 -18.82 -31.54
CA TYR A 71 -59.80 -19.22 -31.43
C TYR A 71 -60.77 -18.06 -31.17
N CYS A 72 -60.29 -16.89 -30.76
CA CYS A 72 -61.16 -15.77 -30.38
C CYS A 72 -60.60 -14.36 -30.67
N HIS A 73 -59.44 -14.26 -31.32
CA HIS A 73 -58.80 -12.99 -31.73
C HIS A 73 -58.58 -11.97 -30.58
N SER A 74 -58.60 -12.43 -29.33
CA SER A 74 -58.28 -11.59 -28.18
C SER A 74 -56.79 -11.26 -28.17
N LYS A 75 -56.49 -9.97 -27.97
CA LYS A 75 -55.12 -9.49 -27.73
C LYS A 75 -54.69 -9.85 -26.31
N LEU A 76 -53.38 -9.96 -26.11
CA LEU A 76 -52.71 -10.26 -24.83
C LEU A 76 -53.39 -9.59 -23.61
N THR A 77 -53.57 -10.36 -22.53
CA THR A 77 -53.96 -9.79 -21.24
C THR A 77 -52.81 -8.97 -20.63
N GLN A 78 -53.11 -8.14 -19.64
CA GLN A 78 -52.11 -7.37 -18.90
C GLN A 78 -51.08 -8.29 -18.22
N GLU A 79 -51.52 -9.41 -17.64
CA GLU A 79 -50.66 -10.40 -17.00
C GLU A 79 -49.75 -11.12 -18.01
N GLN A 80 -50.26 -11.49 -19.19
CA GLN A 80 -49.47 -12.08 -20.27
C GLN A 80 -48.43 -11.08 -20.81
N SER A 81 -48.79 -9.80 -20.88
CA SER A 81 -47.91 -8.72 -21.32
C SER A 81 -46.78 -8.47 -20.32
N LEU A 82 -47.09 -8.40 -19.02
CA LEU A 82 -46.09 -8.32 -17.94
C LEU A 82 -45.19 -9.56 -17.91
N THR A 83 -45.76 -10.75 -18.09
CA THR A 83 -45.00 -12.01 -18.17
C THR A 83 -44.00 -11.98 -19.34
N ARG A 84 -44.40 -11.50 -20.51
CA ARG A 84 -43.49 -11.36 -21.66
C ARG A 84 -42.40 -10.31 -21.45
N LEU A 85 -42.69 -9.22 -20.73
CA LEU A 85 -41.68 -8.23 -20.34
C LEU A 85 -40.66 -8.86 -19.39
N GLY A 86 -41.10 -9.61 -18.38
CA GLY A 86 -40.21 -10.38 -17.49
C GLY A 86 -39.35 -11.41 -18.24
N LEU A 87 -39.93 -12.18 -19.16
CA LEU A 87 -39.18 -13.12 -20.01
C LEU A 87 -38.11 -12.41 -20.87
N ASN A 88 -38.39 -11.21 -21.38
CA ASN A 88 -37.42 -10.42 -22.13
C ASN A 88 -36.29 -9.88 -21.23
N ASN A 89 -36.59 -9.38 -20.04
CA ASN A 89 -35.56 -8.96 -19.06
C ASN A 89 -34.64 -10.14 -18.71
N ASN A 90 -35.23 -11.29 -18.37
CA ASN A 90 -34.48 -12.53 -18.11
C ASN A 90 -33.61 -12.93 -19.32
N LYS A 91 -34.07 -12.72 -20.55
CA LYS A 91 -33.27 -12.98 -21.76
C LYS A 91 -32.06 -12.04 -21.85
N PHE A 92 -32.20 -10.75 -21.55
CA PHE A 92 -31.09 -9.81 -21.51
C PHE A 92 -30.08 -10.17 -20.41
N GLU A 93 -30.54 -10.52 -19.21
CA GLU A 93 -29.68 -10.93 -18.10
C GLU A 93 -28.88 -12.20 -18.43
N ILE A 94 -29.53 -13.23 -18.97
CA ILE A 94 -28.86 -14.47 -19.39
C ILE A 94 -27.84 -14.21 -20.51
N ILE A 95 -28.12 -13.30 -21.45
CA ILE A 95 -27.14 -12.89 -22.48
C ILE A 95 -25.93 -12.20 -21.84
N VAL A 96 -26.14 -11.27 -20.90
CA VAL A 96 -25.04 -10.57 -20.21
C VAL A 96 -24.19 -11.54 -19.36
N LEU A 97 -24.80 -12.57 -18.76
CA LEU A 97 -24.08 -13.63 -18.05
C LEU A 97 -23.29 -14.53 -19.03
N ARG A 98 -23.91 -14.99 -20.11
CA ARG A 98 -23.27 -15.78 -21.17
C ARG A 98 -22.04 -15.07 -21.74
N ASP A 99 -22.15 -13.78 -22.03
CA ASP A 99 -21.06 -12.99 -22.64
C ASP A 99 -19.92 -12.72 -21.64
N LYS A 100 -20.21 -12.68 -20.33
CA LYS A 100 -19.19 -12.67 -19.27
C LYS A 100 -18.46 -14.02 -19.19
N ILE A 101 -19.17 -15.15 -19.35
CA ILE A 101 -18.58 -16.49 -19.32
C ILE A 101 -17.75 -16.77 -20.60
N SER A 102 -18.22 -16.36 -21.79
CA SER A 102 -17.41 -16.41 -23.03
C SER A 102 -16.04 -15.76 -22.83
N LYS A 103 -16.02 -14.54 -22.28
CA LYS A 103 -14.78 -13.79 -21.99
C LYS A 103 -13.91 -14.37 -20.87
N LYS A 104 -14.42 -15.33 -20.08
CA LYS A 104 -13.60 -16.16 -19.19
C LYS A 104 -13.02 -17.36 -19.94
N ILE A 105 -13.85 -18.06 -20.73
CA ILE A 105 -13.42 -19.22 -21.54
C ILE A 105 -12.29 -18.80 -22.48
N GLU A 106 -12.43 -17.68 -23.20
CA GLU A 106 -11.39 -17.10 -24.08
C GLU A 106 -10.05 -16.88 -23.35
N LYS A 107 -10.08 -16.43 -22.10
CA LYS A 107 -8.88 -16.23 -21.27
C LYS A 107 -8.28 -17.55 -20.78
N LEU A 108 -9.10 -18.45 -20.28
CA LEU A 108 -8.67 -19.78 -19.83
C LEU A 108 -8.09 -20.60 -21.00
N GLU A 109 -8.66 -20.49 -22.19
CA GLU A 109 -8.11 -21.10 -23.41
C GLU A 109 -6.75 -20.52 -23.79
N GLN A 110 -6.50 -19.23 -23.57
CA GLN A 110 -5.17 -18.64 -23.77
C GLN A 110 -4.19 -19.09 -22.69
N GLU A 111 -4.57 -19.05 -21.41
CA GLU A 111 -3.74 -19.56 -20.30
C GLU A 111 -3.34 -21.03 -20.50
N VAL A 112 -4.27 -21.87 -21.00
CA VAL A 112 -4.00 -23.28 -21.33
C VAL A 112 -3.03 -23.42 -22.51
N LYS A 113 -3.16 -22.61 -23.57
CA LYS A 113 -2.21 -22.60 -24.70
C LYS A 113 -0.80 -22.19 -24.26
N ASP A 114 -0.69 -21.15 -23.43
CA ASP A 114 0.59 -20.65 -22.94
C ASP A 114 1.29 -21.70 -22.07
N ILE A 115 0.54 -22.40 -21.20
CA ILE A 115 1.03 -23.53 -20.40
C ILE A 115 1.43 -24.72 -21.30
N GLN A 116 0.68 -25.02 -22.36
CA GLN A 116 1.03 -26.08 -23.32
C GLN A 116 2.33 -25.78 -24.09
N CYS A 117 2.55 -24.53 -24.51
CA CYS A 117 3.80 -24.13 -25.16
C CYS A 117 5.00 -24.26 -24.22
N GLN A 118 4.84 -23.89 -22.94
CA GLN A 118 5.86 -24.09 -21.91
C GLN A 118 6.15 -25.58 -21.65
N GLN A 119 5.11 -26.43 -21.62
CA GLN A 119 5.30 -27.88 -21.51
C GLN A 119 6.08 -28.44 -22.70
N TYR A 120 5.73 -28.07 -23.94
CA TYR A 120 6.40 -28.54 -25.15
C TYR A 120 7.89 -28.20 -25.14
N THR A 121 8.25 -26.97 -24.74
CA THR A 121 9.64 -26.50 -24.59
C THR A 121 10.43 -27.26 -23.50
N VAL A 122 9.76 -27.93 -22.56
CA VAL A 122 10.39 -28.82 -21.57
C VAL A 122 10.51 -30.25 -22.11
N GLU A 123 9.51 -30.74 -22.83
CA GLU A 123 9.51 -32.07 -23.45
C GLU A 123 10.56 -32.17 -24.58
N GLU A 124 10.71 -31.13 -25.43
CA GLU A 124 11.81 -31.01 -26.40
C GLU A 124 13.21 -31.11 -25.74
N LYS A 125 13.38 -30.51 -24.56
CA LYS A 125 14.66 -30.56 -23.82
C LYS A 125 14.93 -31.93 -23.22
N ILE A 126 13.89 -32.64 -22.79
CA ILE A 126 13.99 -34.04 -22.36
C ILE A 126 14.42 -34.93 -23.54
N ASP A 127 13.83 -34.74 -24.72
CA ASP A 127 14.19 -35.52 -25.91
C ASP A 127 15.58 -35.17 -26.47
N GLU A 128 16.01 -33.91 -26.41
CA GLU A 128 17.39 -33.52 -26.65
C GLU A 128 18.36 -34.25 -25.71
N LEU A 129 18.08 -34.26 -24.40
CA LEU A 129 18.90 -34.96 -23.40
C LEU A 129 18.92 -36.47 -23.64
N ASN A 130 17.78 -37.09 -23.98
CA ASN A 130 17.70 -38.50 -24.36
C ASN A 130 18.54 -38.82 -25.62
N SER A 131 18.54 -37.94 -26.63
CA SER A 131 19.39 -38.09 -27.82
C SER A 131 20.88 -37.97 -27.50
N ARG A 132 21.24 -37.11 -26.53
CA ARG A 132 22.61 -36.93 -26.03
C ARG A 132 23.06 -38.16 -25.22
N ILE A 133 22.19 -38.76 -24.40
CA ILE A 133 22.42 -40.05 -23.71
C ILE A 133 22.72 -41.18 -24.71
N GLN A 134 21.97 -41.27 -25.82
CA GLN A 134 22.22 -42.31 -26.83
C GLN A 134 23.56 -42.14 -27.56
N LYS A 135 23.90 -40.90 -27.93
CA LYS A 135 25.19 -40.57 -28.59
C LYS A 135 26.37 -40.75 -27.64
N SER A 136 26.21 -40.37 -26.36
CA SER A 136 27.26 -40.54 -25.36
C SER A 136 27.54 -42.04 -25.13
N LYS A 137 26.53 -42.91 -25.05
CA LYS A 137 26.69 -44.38 -24.97
C LYS A 137 27.54 -45.04 -26.06
N GLN A 138 27.84 -44.36 -27.17
CA GLN A 138 28.76 -44.85 -28.21
C GLN A 138 30.19 -44.35 -28.01
N LEU A 139 30.33 -43.15 -27.43
CA LEU A 139 31.59 -42.58 -26.94
C LEU A 139 31.96 -43.23 -25.59
N LEU A 140 32.06 -44.56 -25.56
CA LEU A 140 32.16 -45.36 -24.34
C LEU A 140 33.30 -46.39 -24.33
N THR A 141 34.30 -46.18 -25.19
CA THR A 141 35.56 -46.97 -25.28
C THR A 141 36.75 -46.15 -25.82
N ILE A 142 36.71 -44.81 -25.87
CA ILE A 142 37.67 -43.91 -26.59
C ILE A 142 38.33 -42.60 -25.90
N ASP A 143 38.38 -42.30 -24.55
CA ASP A 143 39.17 -41.28 -23.71
C ASP A 143 39.00 -41.25 -22.09
N GLU A 144 39.46 -42.22 -21.26
CA GLU A 144 39.10 -42.59 -19.84
C GLU A 144 39.79 -41.67 -18.81
N TYR A 145 41.12 -41.81 -18.78
CA TYR A 145 41.90 -41.82 -17.55
C TYR A 145 42.28 -40.40 -17.12
N ILE A 146 42.65 -39.60 -18.12
CA ILE A 146 43.11 -38.21 -17.97
C ILE A 146 41.97 -37.30 -17.47
N LYS A 147 40.72 -37.58 -17.88
CA LYS A 147 39.54 -36.80 -17.46
C LYS A 147 39.10 -37.08 -16.03
N ALA A 148 39.63 -38.12 -15.36
CA ALA A 148 39.25 -38.46 -13.98
C ALA A 148 39.60 -37.36 -12.98
N ARG A 149 40.88 -36.98 -12.96
CA ARG A 149 41.47 -36.07 -11.96
C ARG A 149 41.06 -34.61 -12.16
N ALA A 150 40.74 -34.21 -13.39
CA ALA A 150 40.22 -32.87 -13.68
C ALA A 150 38.73 -32.74 -13.31
N LYS A 151 37.91 -33.76 -13.59
CA LYS A 151 36.47 -33.72 -13.26
C LYS A 151 36.19 -33.75 -11.75
N THR A 152 36.95 -34.51 -10.96
CA THR A 152 36.69 -34.58 -9.51
C THR A 152 36.88 -33.25 -8.80
N VAL A 153 37.92 -32.48 -9.17
CA VAL A 153 38.14 -31.12 -8.62
C VAL A 153 36.98 -30.20 -9.03
N ALA A 154 36.69 -30.08 -10.33
CA ALA A 154 35.64 -29.18 -10.83
C ALA A 154 34.24 -29.54 -10.31
N VAL A 155 33.90 -30.83 -10.18
CA VAL A 155 32.62 -31.26 -9.57
C VAL A 155 32.58 -30.88 -8.09
N SER A 156 33.66 -31.10 -7.34
CA SER A 156 33.70 -30.72 -5.92
C SER A 156 33.59 -29.20 -5.72
N GLU A 157 34.14 -28.38 -6.61
CA GLU A 157 33.98 -26.92 -6.58
C GLU A 157 32.54 -26.48 -6.90
N ILE A 158 31.89 -27.13 -7.87
CA ILE A 158 30.48 -26.89 -8.22
C ILE A 158 29.56 -27.30 -7.06
N GLU A 159 29.77 -28.47 -6.45
CA GLU A 159 28.98 -28.95 -5.31
C GLU A 159 29.14 -28.04 -4.10
N ASN A 160 30.37 -27.67 -3.74
CA ASN A 160 30.64 -26.66 -2.69
C ASN A 160 29.98 -25.31 -3.00
N THR A 161 29.91 -24.90 -4.27
CA THR A 161 29.28 -23.63 -4.66
C THR A 161 27.76 -23.70 -4.54
N VAL A 162 27.14 -24.81 -4.96
CA VAL A 162 25.69 -25.05 -4.84
C VAL A 162 25.26 -25.19 -3.37
N GLU A 163 26.07 -25.81 -2.51
CA GLU A 163 25.79 -25.85 -1.06
C GLU A 163 25.91 -24.46 -0.41
N LYS A 164 26.93 -23.67 -0.80
CA LYS A 164 27.05 -22.26 -0.37
C LYS A 164 25.84 -21.44 -0.82
N GLU A 165 25.42 -21.53 -2.09
CA GLU A 165 24.21 -20.84 -2.58
C GLU A 165 22.96 -21.26 -1.79
N LYS A 166 22.77 -22.55 -1.50
CA LYS A 166 21.64 -23.03 -0.68
C LYS A 166 21.67 -22.45 0.73
N ALA A 167 22.83 -22.43 1.38
CA ALA A 167 23.01 -21.85 2.71
C ALA A 167 22.74 -20.34 2.71
N THR A 168 23.36 -19.58 1.80
CA THR A 168 23.18 -18.13 1.66
C THR A 168 21.73 -17.77 1.31
N ARG A 169 21.06 -18.56 0.46
CA ARG A 169 19.62 -18.38 0.16
C ARG A 169 18.75 -18.61 1.39
N LEU A 170 19.05 -19.62 2.21
CA LEU A 170 18.31 -19.89 3.44
C LEU A 170 18.51 -18.78 4.48
N GLU A 171 19.72 -18.22 4.56
CA GLU A 171 20.05 -17.05 5.38
C GLU A 171 19.35 -15.75 4.89
N HIS A 172 19.21 -15.57 3.58
CA HIS A 172 18.41 -14.48 3.02
C HIS A 172 16.91 -14.66 3.30
N ASP A 173 16.37 -15.87 3.22
CA ASP A 173 14.96 -16.13 3.52
C ASP A 173 14.65 -16.08 5.04
N THR A 174 15.61 -16.27 5.95
CA THR A 174 15.44 -15.95 7.38
C THR A 174 15.48 -14.44 7.63
N LYS A 175 16.51 -13.74 7.15
CA LYS A 175 16.63 -12.26 7.25
C LYS A 175 15.40 -11.55 6.68
N LYS A 176 14.86 -12.03 5.55
CA LYS A 176 13.61 -11.53 4.95
C LYS A 176 12.38 -11.71 5.85
N LYS A 177 12.27 -12.82 6.59
CA LYS A 177 11.19 -13.05 7.56
C LYS A 177 11.36 -12.18 8.81
N GLU A 178 12.58 -11.86 9.20
CA GLU A 178 12.89 -10.97 10.33
C GLU A 178 12.55 -9.52 10.00
N LEU A 179 13.03 -8.99 8.87
CA LEU A 179 12.67 -7.65 8.37
C LEU A 179 11.15 -7.50 8.15
N GLN A 180 10.44 -8.56 7.73
CA GLN A 180 8.98 -8.54 7.65
C GLN A 180 8.28 -8.52 9.01
N LYS A 181 8.85 -9.12 10.06
CA LYS A 181 8.34 -9.00 11.44
C LYS A 181 8.60 -7.61 12.01
N GLU A 182 9.81 -7.08 11.78
CA GLU A 182 10.22 -5.75 12.24
C GLU A 182 9.39 -4.64 11.60
N LYS A 183 9.22 -4.67 10.27
CA LYS A 183 8.31 -3.76 9.56
C LYS A 183 6.90 -3.76 10.17
N ARG A 184 6.36 -4.95 10.48
CA ARG A 184 5.03 -5.09 11.12
C ARG A 184 4.96 -4.61 12.58
N LYS A 185 6.09 -4.46 13.27
CA LYS A 185 6.15 -3.77 14.57
C LYS A 185 6.10 -2.26 14.38
N LEU A 186 7.01 -1.73 13.54
CA LEU A 186 7.10 -0.30 13.23
C LEU A 186 5.79 0.26 12.64
N GLU A 187 5.08 -0.52 11.81
CA GLU A 187 3.77 -0.16 11.29
C GLU A 187 2.68 -0.08 12.37
N LYS A 188 2.77 -0.87 13.45
CA LYS A 188 1.88 -0.76 14.62
C LYS A 188 2.26 0.42 15.50
N GLU A 189 3.53 0.51 15.90
CA GLU A 189 4.06 1.58 16.75
C GLU A 189 3.74 2.98 16.17
N LYS A 190 3.82 3.11 14.84
CA LYS A 190 3.40 4.32 14.11
C LYS A 190 1.91 4.63 14.25
N GLU A 191 1.03 3.64 14.13
CA GLU A 191 -0.42 3.83 14.22
C GLU A 191 -0.87 4.05 15.67
N ASP A 192 -0.24 3.36 16.63
CA ASP A 192 -0.43 3.57 18.08
C ASP A 192 -0.01 4.99 18.49
N LEU A 193 1.16 5.46 18.05
CA LEU A 193 1.61 6.84 18.28
C LEU A 193 0.66 7.87 17.63
N LYS A 194 0.24 7.64 16.39
CA LYS A 194 -0.75 8.48 15.69
C LYS A 194 -2.09 8.55 16.44
N ASN A 195 -2.53 7.46 17.05
CA ASN A 195 -3.74 7.45 17.89
C ASN A 195 -3.52 8.22 19.21
N GLN A 196 -2.35 8.11 19.85
CA GLN A 196 -2.02 8.92 21.04
C GLN A 196 -1.97 10.43 20.74
N ILE A 197 -1.39 10.81 19.59
CA ILE A 197 -1.37 12.20 19.11
C ILE A 197 -2.80 12.67 18.84
N LYS A 198 -3.65 11.84 18.21
CA LYS A 198 -5.07 12.16 17.97
C LYS A 198 -5.82 12.44 19.28
N THR A 199 -5.75 11.53 20.26
CA THR A 199 -6.42 11.71 21.56
C THR A 199 -5.93 12.99 22.24
N THR A 200 -4.62 13.27 22.17
CA THR A 200 -4.05 14.51 22.72
C THR A 200 -4.51 15.76 21.97
N PHE A 201 -4.67 15.71 20.64
CA PHE A 201 -5.25 16.79 19.83
C PHE A 201 -6.69 17.07 20.25
N ASP A 202 -7.52 16.02 20.42
CA ASP A 202 -8.91 16.16 20.85
C ASP A 202 -9.00 16.68 22.32
N ASP A 203 -8.09 16.28 23.21
CA ASP A 203 -7.95 16.85 24.56
C ASP A 203 -7.60 18.35 24.55
N PHE A 204 -6.57 18.75 23.78
CA PHE A 204 -6.19 20.16 23.65
C PHE A 204 -7.29 21.00 23.01
N LYS A 205 -7.95 20.47 21.96
CA LYS A 205 -9.11 21.09 21.30
C LYS A 205 -10.22 21.40 22.31
N ASN A 206 -10.56 20.44 23.17
CA ASN A 206 -11.57 20.63 24.21
C ASN A 206 -11.15 21.69 25.24
N ARG A 207 -9.90 21.65 25.73
CA ARG A 207 -9.37 22.61 26.71
C ARG A 207 -9.31 24.05 26.17
N ILE A 208 -8.89 24.21 24.93
CA ILE A 208 -8.76 25.52 24.26
C ILE A 208 -10.14 26.05 23.84
N ARG A 209 -11.08 25.21 23.38
CA ARG A 209 -12.49 25.59 23.17
C ARG A 209 -13.12 26.18 24.44
N ILE A 210 -12.93 25.52 25.59
CA ILE A 210 -13.43 25.99 26.88
C ILE A 210 -12.75 27.32 27.29
N THR A 211 -11.43 27.44 27.10
CA THR A 211 -10.70 28.65 27.49
C THR A 211 -11.04 29.86 26.61
N LEU A 212 -11.32 29.65 25.31
CA LEU A 212 -11.64 30.72 24.34
C LEU A 212 -13.15 30.98 24.17
N GLY A 213 -14.04 30.29 24.88
CA GLY A 213 -15.49 30.46 24.77
C GLY A 213 -16.09 30.08 23.39
N LEU A 214 -15.38 29.28 22.60
CA LEU A 214 -15.76 28.96 21.22
C LEU A 214 -17.00 28.05 21.15
N THR A 215 -17.99 28.45 20.34
CA THR A 215 -19.22 27.68 20.08
C THR A 215 -18.94 26.42 19.24
N ASP A 216 -19.86 25.46 19.25
CA ASP A 216 -19.67 24.07 18.77
C ASP A 216 -19.58 23.85 17.23
N SER A 217 -19.04 24.82 16.49
CA SER A 217 -18.77 24.68 15.06
C SER A 217 -17.63 23.70 14.77
N ASN A 218 -17.99 22.46 14.47
CA ASN A 218 -17.08 21.39 14.00
C ASN A 218 -16.40 21.76 12.67
N GLU A 219 -15.22 22.40 12.71
CA GLU A 219 -14.56 22.88 11.49
C GLU A 219 -13.25 22.16 11.10
N LEU A 220 -12.45 21.63 12.05
CA LEU A 220 -11.30 20.75 11.76
C LEU A 220 -11.22 19.52 12.68
N GLY A 221 -11.04 18.34 12.09
CA GLY A 221 -10.58 17.11 12.77
C GLY A 221 -9.06 16.96 12.76
N PHE A 222 -8.55 15.95 13.48
CA PHE A 222 -7.11 15.63 13.48
C PHE A 222 -6.61 15.30 12.06
N LEU A 223 -5.53 15.97 11.64
CA LEU A 223 -4.94 15.93 10.28
C LEU A 223 -5.88 16.40 9.14
N GLU A 224 -6.99 17.07 9.46
CA GLU A 224 -7.75 17.80 8.44
C GLU A 224 -7.17 19.20 8.23
N PHE A 225 -6.92 19.55 6.97
CA PHE A 225 -6.48 20.89 6.55
C PHE A 225 -7.52 21.48 5.61
N LYS A 226 -8.53 22.15 6.18
CA LYS A 226 -9.60 22.85 5.46
C LYS A 226 -9.44 24.36 5.68
N LYS A 227 -10.07 25.16 4.82
CA LYS A 227 -10.25 26.59 5.06
C LYS A 227 -11.11 26.76 6.31
N ILE A 228 -10.65 27.57 7.27
CA ILE A 228 -11.47 28.01 8.41
C ILE A 228 -12.44 29.07 7.91
N ASP A 229 -13.73 28.84 8.09
CA ASP A 229 -14.79 29.76 7.77
C ASP A 229 -15.18 30.61 8.99
N GLY A 230 -15.78 31.78 8.74
CA GLY A 230 -15.93 32.84 9.73
C GLY A 230 -15.49 34.19 9.17
N SER A 231 -15.79 35.26 9.90
CA SER A 231 -15.50 36.64 9.49
C SER A 231 -14.91 37.45 10.65
N GLY A 232 -14.02 38.38 10.34
CA GLY A 232 -13.37 39.25 11.32
C GLY A 232 -12.80 38.50 12.53
N MET A 233 -13.26 38.89 13.71
CA MET A 233 -12.70 38.45 14.99
C MET A 233 -12.86 36.94 15.28
N ASP A 234 -14.02 36.34 14.96
CA ASP A 234 -14.25 34.88 15.13
C ASP A 234 -13.14 34.06 14.46
N LYS A 235 -12.80 34.44 13.23
CA LYS A 235 -11.77 33.76 12.44
C LYS A 235 -10.38 33.89 13.10
N ASN A 236 -10.07 35.04 13.70
CA ASN A 236 -8.80 35.27 14.40
C ASN A 236 -8.71 34.45 15.69
N ILE A 237 -9.79 34.37 16.47
CA ILE A 237 -9.87 33.53 17.69
C ILE A 237 -9.69 32.05 17.31
N LYS A 238 -10.37 31.58 16.26
CA LYS A 238 -10.20 30.22 15.71
C LYS A 238 -8.74 29.96 15.30
N TYR A 239 -8.12 30.86 14.53
CA TYR A 239 -6.70 30.71 14.14
C TYR A 239 -5.78 30.63 15.36
N LEU A 240 -5.94 31.51 16.36
CA LEU A 240 -5.14 31.47 17.59
C LEU A 240 -5.30 30.12 18.29
N GLY A 241 -6.53 29.64 18.46
CA GLY A 241 -6.80 28.34 19.07
C GLY A 241 -6.07 27.19 18.36
N TYR A 242 -6.06 27.17 17.03
CA TYR A 242 -5.30 26.17 16.28
C TYR A 242 -3.78 26.35 16.39
N TYR A 243 -3.25 27.58 16.37
CA TYR A 243 -1.81 27.82 16.59
C TYR A 243 -1.35 27.32 17.97
N LEU A 244 -2.09 27.65 19.04
CA LEU A 244 -1.82 27.16 20.40
C LEU A 244 -1.83 25.63 20.47
N MET A 245 -2.82 24.98 19.86
CA MET A 245 -2.87 23.51 19.72
C MET A 245 -1.64 22.94 19.00
N TYR A 246 -1.23 23.53 17.87
CA TYR A 246 -0.09 23.04 17.11
C TYR A 246 1.24 23.24 17.84
N PHE A 247 1.47 24.38 18.50
CA PHE A 247 2.67 24.58 19.32
C PHE A 247 2.76 23.56 20.47
N SER A 248 1.66 23.31 21.19
CA SER A 248 1.60 22.31 22.27
C SER A 248 1.84 20.87 21.77
N LEU A 249 1.41 20.55 20.55
CA LEU A 249 1.63 19.24 19.92
C LEU A 249 3.05 19.08 19.36
N ILE A 250 3.65 20.15 18.81
CA ILE A 250 5.05 20.15 18.34
C ILE A 250 6.00 20.09 19.54
N GLU A 251 5.69 20.72 20.67
CA GLU A 251 6.44 20.51 21.91
C GLU A 251 6.40 19.05 22.36
N LYS A 252 5.21 18.47 22.49
CA LYS A 252 5.04 17.15 23.13
C LYS A 252 5.52 15.98 22.25
N TYR A 253 5.50 16.14 20.93
CA TYR A 253 5.80 15.07 19.96
C TYR A 253 6.89 15.42 18.93
N GLY A 254 7.46 16.62 19.00
CA GLY A 254 8.55 17.04 18.13
C GLY A 254 9.88 16.40 18.52
N ILE A 255 10.58 15.85 17.53
CA ILE A 255 11.94 15.31 17.70
C ILE A 255 12.97 16.45 17.87
N TYR A 256 12.68 17.63 17.32
CA TYR A 256 13.56 18.79 17.34
C TYR A 256 12.95 19.90 18.18
N LYS A 257 13.63 20.30 19.27
CA LYS A 257 13.29 21.52 20.02
C LYS A 257 13.75 22.73 19.21
N ILE A 258 12.80 23.45 18.61
CA ILE A 258 13.05 24.70 17.86
C ILE A 258 12.48 25.89 18.63
N PRO A 259 13.08 27.10 18.55
CA PRO A 259 12.46 28.29 19.12
C PRO A 259 11.11 28.59 18.46
N PHE A 260 10.12 28.98 19.24
CA PHE A 260 8.81 29.40 18.73
C PHE A 260 8.71 30.93 18.74
N CYS A 261 8.15 31.50 17.68
CA CYS A 261 7.91 32.94 17.57
C CYS A 261 6.46 33.19 17.17
N MET A 262 5.80 34.15 17.84
CA MET A 262 4.44 34.58 17.51
C MET A 262 4.33 36.11 17.61
N ASP A 263 3.69 36.74 16.63
CA ASP A 263 3.30 38.16 16.68
C ASP A 263 1.91 38.29 17.31
N SER A 264 1.64 39.39 18.01
CA SER A 264 0.31 39.67 18.52
C SER A 264 -0.65 39.93 17.36
N PHE A 265 -1.52 38.97 17.10
CA PHE A 265 -2.64 39.10 16.17
C PHE A 265 -3.70 40.11 16.66
N ILE A 266 -3.61 40.57 17.92
CA ILE A 266 -4.48 41.59 18.51
C ILE A 266 -3.94 42.96 18.09
N LYS A 267 -4.43 43.42 16.95
CA LYS A 267 -4.18 44.77 16.41
C LYS A 267 -5.46 45.56 16.59
N ASN A 268 -5.45 46.42 17.62
CA ASN A 268 -6.37 47.48 18.07
C ASN A 268 -7.85 47.39 17.65
N GLU A 269 -8.77 47.62 18.60
CA GLU A 269 -10.25 47.45 18.50
C GLU A 269 -10.76 46.04 18.86
N ILE A 270 -10.42 45.55 20.06
CA ILE A 270 -11.16 44.46 20.74
C ILE A 270 -11.60 44.90 22.13
N SER A 271 -12.63 44.25 22.70
CA SER A 271 -13.06 44.52 24.08
C SER A 271 -12.04 44.02 25.11
N THR A 272 -12.01 44.66 26.28
CA THR A 272 -11.16 44.27 27.42
C THR A 272 -11.32 42.79 27.80
N ASP A 273 -12.54 42.29 27.76
CA ASP A 273 -12.89 40.95 28.25
C ASP A 273 -12.43 39.87 27.26
N THR A 274 -12.51 40.18 25.96
CA THR A 274 -11.92 39.35 24.91
C THR A 274 -10.39 39.45 24.89
N ALA A 275 -9.81 40.63 25.18
CA ALA A 275 -8.36 40.78 25.33
C ALA A 275 -7.82 39.91 26.47
N ASN A 276 -8.38 40.03 27.67
CA ASN A 276 -8.07 39.18 28.83
C ASN A 276 -8.11 37.69 28.47
N THR A 277 -9.23 37.24 27.88
CA THR A 277 -9.44 35.83 27.51
C THR A 277 -8.37 35.31 26.53
N LEU A 278 -7.96 36.13 25.56
CA LEU A 278 -6.96 35.75 24.57
C LEU A 278 -5.54 35.77 25.12
N PHE A 279 -5.17 36.79 25.90
CA PHE A 279 -3.83 36.86 26.50
C PHE A 279 -3.63 35.80 27.59
N GLN A 280 -4.64 35.51 28.42
CA GLN A 280 -4.62 34.36 29.33
C GLN A 280 -4.48 33.01 28.59
N ALA A 281 -5.08 32.85 27.41
CA ALA A 281 -4.88 31.66 26.59
C ALA A 281 -3.47 31.57 26.00
N ILE A 282 -2.88 32.68 25.57
CA ILE A 282 -1.48 32.76 25.10
C ILE A 282 -0.51 32.45 26.24
N GLU A 283 -0.73 33.03 27.42
CA GLU A 283 0.08 32.77 28.60
C GLU A 283 0.05 31.29 29.00
N LYS A 284 -1.15 30.70 29.03
CA LYS A 284 -1.39 29.31 29.48
C LYS A 284 -0.98 28.22 28.48
N TYR A 285 -0.93 28.51 27.17
CA TYR A 285 -0.68 27.51 26.12
C TYR A 285 0.49 27.85 25.17
N PHE A 286 1.16 29.00 25.32
CA PHE A 286 2.30 29.39 24.49
C PHE A 286 3.48 29.94 25.31
N LEU A 287 3.26 30.85 26.26
CA LEU A 287 4.35 31.36 27.13
C LEU A 287 4.76 30.33 28.22
N SER A 288 3.97 29.29 28.42
CA SER A 288 4.18 28.19 29.37
C SER A 288 4.96 26.99 28.83
N LEU A 289 5.32 27.00 27.54
CA LEU A 289 6.03 25.91 26.87
C LEU A 289 7.50 25.85 27.34
N GLU A 290 8.13 24.68 27.34
CA GLU A 290 9.56 24.48 27.71
C GLU A 290 10.55 24.99 26.64
N HIS A 291 10.07 25.63 25.59
CA HIS A 291 10.85 26.04 24.44
C HIS A 291 11.34 27.49 24.60
N GLN A 292 12.36 27.88 23.84
CA GLN A 292 12.70 29.30 23.72
C GLN A 292 11.57 30.00 22.95
N ILE A 293 10.82 30.84 23.64
CA ILE A 293 9.65 31.53 23.09
C ILE A 293 9.97 33.01 22.87
N PHE A 294 9.60 33.51 21.70
CA PHE A 294 9.57 34.93 21.38
C PHE A 294 8.12 35.36 21.12
N PHE A 295 7.65 36.37 21.86
CA PHE A 295 6.31 36.92 21.68
C PHE A 295 6.37 38.43 21.49
N SER A 296 5.88 38.92 20.35
CA SER A 296 5.77 40.35 20.03
C SER A 296 4.41 40.86 20.53
N ILE A 297 4.43 41.91 21.37
CA ILE A 297 3.25 42.51 21.97
C ILE A 297 3.40 44.03 22.03
N VAL A 298 2.29 44.75 21.80
CA VAL A 298 2.22 46.21 22.01
C VAL A 298 2.20 46.51 23.52
N THR A 299 2.96 47.50 23.97
CA THR A 299 3.14 47.85 25.41
C THR A 299 1.81 47.95 26.17
N ASP A 300 0.81 48.60 25.59
CA ASP A 300 -0.52 48.80 26.19
C ASP A 300 -1.28 47.48 26.46
N ASN A 301 -0.94 46.39 25.76
CA ASN A 301 -1.54 45.08 25.95
C ASN A 301 -0.80 44.21 26.99
N VAL A 302 0.38 44.62 27.47
CA VAL A 302 1.15 43.86 28.48
C VAL A 302 0.39 43.73 29.80
N GLN A 303 -0.52 44.67 30.09
CA GLN A 303 -1.41 44.64 31.27
C GLN A 303 -2.34 43.42 31.35
N TYR A 304 -2.50 42.66 30.25
CA TYR A 304 -3.36 41.47 30.18
C TYR A 304 -2.60 40.15 30.42
N LEU A 305 -1.33 40.22 30.82
CA LEU A 305 -0.51 39.08 31.25
C LEU A 305 -0.36 39.08 32.78
N GLU A 306 -0.46 37.92 33.42
CA GLU A 306 -0.40 37.79 34.88
C GLU A 306 1.05 37.63 35.38
N SER A 307 1.87 36.87 34.64
CA SER A 307 3.22 36.47 35.04
C SER A 307 4.33 37.37 34.46
N ILE A 308 4.05 38.66 34.22
CA ILE A 308 4.98 39.65 33.62
C ILE A 308 6.41 39.57 34.21
N LYS A 309 6.52 39.32 35.53
CA LYS A 309 7.79 39.25 36.27
C LYS A 309 8.67 38.03 35.98
N SER A 310 8.16 36.98 35.32
CA SER A 310 8.95 35.81 34.90
C SER A 310 9.44 35.89 33.46
N TYR A 311 9.12 36.96 32.73
CA TYR A 311 9.49 37.11 31.32
C TYR A 311 10.61 38.13 31.13
N ASN A 312 11.52 37.85 30.19
CA ASN A 312 12.51 38.84 29.75
C ASN A 312 11.85 39.78 28.72
N ILE A 313 11.69 41.05 29.06
CA ILE A 313 10.98 42.04 28.24
C ILE A 313 11.99 42.95 27.56
N ILE A 314 12.03 42.90 26.23
CA ILE A 314 12.88 43.75 25.40
C ILE A 314 11.99 44.81 24.75
N GLN A 315 12.17 46.07 25.13
CA GLN A 315 11.43 47.21 24.57
C GLN A 315 12.06 47.62 23.23
N VAL A 316 11.24 47.76 22.18
CA VAL A 316 11.70 47.98 20.80
C VAL A 316 11.08 49.27 20.26
N GLU A 317 11.84 50.36 20.36
CA GLU A 317 11.37 51.72 19.98
C GLU A 317 11.87 52.16 18.60
N GLU A 318 12.93 51.53 18.09
CA GLU A 318 13.58 51.83 16.81
C GLU A 318 13.91 50.57 16.02
N HIS A 319 14.35 50.75 14.77
CA HIS A 319 15.05 49.75 13.98
C HIS A 319 16.23 49.13 14.76
N LEU A 320 16.07 47.87 15.17
CA LEU A 320 17.13 47.06 15.80
C LEU A 320 18.22 46.66 14.80
N LEU A 321 17.81 46.37 13.56
CA LEU A 321 18.68 45.89 12.48
C LEU A 321 19.46 47.04 11.83
N SER A 322 20.56 47.42 12.48
CA SER A 322 21.69 48.12 11.87
C SER A 322 22.95 47.27 12.04
N SER A 323 23.92 47.39 11.13
CA SER A 323 25.22 46.69 11.21
C SER A 323 25.88 46.87 12.57
N ASP A 324 25.87 48.11 13.05
CA ASP A 324 26.64 48.57 14.20
C ASP A 324 26.02 48.03 15.51
N LYS A 325 24.68 47.91 15.56
CA LYS A 325 23.96 47.23 16.65
C LYS A 325 24.14 45.71 16.57
N TYR A 326 24.25 45.11 15.38
CA TYR A 326 24.43 43.66 15.21
C TYR A 326 25.79 43.18 15.73
N GLU A 327 26.90 43.84 15.39
CA GLU A 327 28.23 43.44 15.89
C GLU A 327 28.35 43.57 17.40
N ALA A 328 27.76 44.61 18.00
CA ALA A 328 27.70 44.79 19.45
C ALA A 328 26.94 43.65 20.16
N ILE A 329 25.77 43.27 19.65
CA ILE A 329 24.95 42.18 20.22
C ILE A 329 25.60 40.81 20.00
N ALA A 330 26.18 40.57 18.81
CA ALA A 330 26.89 39.32 18.51
C ALA A 330 28.09 39.10 19.44
N SER A 331 28.82 40.18 19.77
CA SER A 331 29.94 40.14 20.70
C SER A 331 29.47 39.77 22.11
N GLN A 332 28.41 40.41 22.62
CA GLN A 332 27.83 40.11 23.94
C GLN A 332 27.29 38.68 24.07
N ILE A 333 26.84 38.06 22.97
CA ILE A 333 26.37 36.67 22.99
C ILE A 333 27.54 35.68 23.00
N MET A 334 28.69 36.01 22.41
CA MET A 334 29.88 35.14 22.40
C MET A 334 30.78 35.27 23.64
N GLU A 335 30.63 36.31 24.46
CA GLU A 335 31.31 36.42 25.77
C GLU A 335 30.63 35.60 26.90
N VAL A 336 29.57 34.83 26.59
CA VAL A 336 28.81 34.00 27.55
C VAL A 336 28.89 32.51 27.20
N GLN A 337 30.05 32.07 26.69
CA GLN A 337 30.46 30.66 26.55
C GLN A 337 31.73 30.36 27.36
#